data_AF-A0A0L1IX51-F1
#
_entry.id   AF-A0A0L1IX51-F1
#
_cell.length_a   1.000
_cell.length_b   1.000
_cell.length_c   1.000
_cell.angle_alpha   90.00
_cell.angle_beta   90.00
_cell.angle_gamma   90.00
#
_symmetry.space_group_name_H-M   'P 1'
#
loop_
_entity.id
_entity.type
_entity.pdbx_description
1 polymer ?
#
loop_
_entity_poly.entity_id
_entity_poly.type
_entity_poly.pdbx_seq_one_letter_code
_entity_poly.pdbx_strand_id
1 'polypeptide(L)'
;MQVNTRIHTTDSDALLISLYAIFFIYFAVNRGKSYRGRHKYLPWHVLAGITELVLYFSNFNCTLLAVVACYVHSLTSLSLVKRLPNGYPPHTRPAYQGGNLLRMYQILQAYASQDPVDYHDAIVPIHSFLYARIIIFLFGTMGPSLSFSKNVNSRFVYAEAIFGSALISIGHCTKPSAIVAYLLLVHAVGKISTFAGRRAWEERTKKPPREPGLLIRALRFVGFFEDRLDWADEAMASADKTPQIGNLPMDKLGHQYTRLGFE
;
A
#
# COMPACT_ATOMS: atom_id res chain seq x y z
N MET A 1 -8.67 -36.08 -4.99
CA MET A 1 -8.32 -34.70 -4.61
C MET A 1 -7.53 -34.13 -5.78
N GLN A 2 -8.15 -33.34 -6.65
CA GLN A 2 -7.45 -32.74 -7.80
C GLN A 2 -6.42 -31.75 -7.26
N VAL A 3 -5.15 -31.97 -7.58
CA VAL A 3 -4.08 -31.00 -7.35
C VAL A 3 -4.30 -29.91 -8.38
N ASN A 4 -4.99 -28.84 -8.01
CA ASN A 4 -5.06 -27.64 -8.85
C ASN A 4 -3.66 -27.03 -8.88
N THR A 5 -2.97 -27.24 -9.99
CA THR A 5 -1.63 -26.69 -10.22
C THR A 5 -1.70 -25.16 -10.21
N ARG A 6 -0.93 -24.54 -9.31
CA ARG A 6 -0.72 -23.09 -9.27
C ARG A 6 -0.31 -22.60 -10.65
N ILE A 7 -0.74 -21.39 -11.03
CA ILE A 7 -0.14 -20.69 -12.17
C ILE A 7 1.32 -20.44 -11.85
N HIS A 8 2.20 -21.22 -12.48
CA HIS A 8 3.63 -21.03 -12.39
C HIS A 8 4.05 -20.00 -13.44
N THR A 9 4.68 -18.93 -12.97
CA THR A 9 5.57 -18.13 -13.81
C THR A 9 6.96 -18.32 -13.22
N THR A 10 7.59 -19.46 -13.51
CA THR A 10 8.81 -19.95 -12.83
C THR A 10 9.94 -18.91 -12.75
N ASP A 11 10.04 -18.04 -13.76
CA ASP A 11 11.04 -16.97 -13.78
C ASP A 11 10.67 -15.76 -12.90
N SER A 12 9.37 -15.52 -12.69
CA SER A 12 8.86 -14.44 -11.84
C SER A 12 8.95 -14.79 -10.36
N ASP A 13 8.69 -16.05 -9.98
CA ASP A 13 8.58 -16.45 -8.58
C ASP A 13 9.93 -16.34 -7.84
N ALA A 14 11.01 -16.80 -8.48
CA ALA A 14 12.37 -16.69 -7.92
C ALA A 14 12.79 -15.22 -7.75
N LEU A 15 12.45 -14.36 -8.72
CA LEU A 15 12.69 -12.92 -8.64
C LEU A 15 11.88 -12.28 -7.51
N LEU A 16 10.60 -12.58 -7.38
CA LEU A 16 9.74 -12.06 -6.32
C LEU A 16 10.23 -12.47 -4.94
N ILE A 17 10.56 -13.75 -4.74
CA ILE A 17 11.12 -14.25 -3.47
C ILE A 17 12.44 -13.56 -3.14
N SER A 18 13.33 -13.41 -4.14
CA SER A 18 14.61 -12.71 -3.97
C SER A 18 14.41 -11.26 -3.58
N LEU A 19 13.46 -10.55 -4.22
CA LEU A 19 13.12 -9.17 -3.88
C LEU A 19 12.55 -9.06 -2.45
N TYR A 20 11.66 -9.97 -2.05
CA TYR A 20 11.18 -10.02 -0.66
C TYR A 20 12.32 -10.23 0.34
N ALA A 21 13.26 -11.13 0.04
CA ALA A 21 14.43 -11.35 0.89
C ALA A 21 15.30 -10.10 1.00
N ILE A 22 15.58 -9.41 -0.12
CA ILE A 22 16.34 -8.16 -0.16
C ILE A 22 15.66 -7.08 0.70
N PHE A 23 14.35 -6.88 0.57
CA PHE A 23 13.65 -5.87 1.37
C PHE A 23 13.53 -6.25 2.84
N PHE A 24 13.47 -7.54 3.15
CA PHE A 24 13.54 -8.02 4.53
C PHE A 24 14.90 -7.71 5.15
N ILE A 25 16.00 -7.98 4.42
CA ILE A 25 17.36 -7.61 4.85
C ILE A 25 17.47 -6.09 5.05
N TYR A 26 16.97 -5.30 4.09
CA TYR A 26 16.94 -3.83 4.22
C TYR A 26 16.21 -3.40 5.50
N PHE A 27 15.04 -3.99 5.78
CA PHE A 27 14.26 -3.70 6.98
C PHE A 27 15.01 -4.09 8.27
N ALA A 28 15.65 -5.26 8.29
CA ALA A 28 16.40 -5.77 9.43
C ALA A 28 17.65 -4.91 9.72
N VAL A 29 18.45 -4.58 8.69
CA VAL A 29 19.65 -3.73 8.81
C VAL A 29 19.28 -2.33 9.33
N ASN A 30 18.13 -1.81 8.90
CA ASN A 30 17.60 -0.53 9.38
C ASN A 30 16.91 -0.64 10.76
N ARG A 31 17.06 -1.76 11.47
CA ARG A 31 16.50 -2.02 12.81
C ARG A 31 14.99 -1.79 12.90
N GLY A 32 14.28 -2.20 11.85
CA GLY A 32 12.84 -2.02 11.74
C GLY A 32 12.38 -0.58 11.49
N LYS A 33 13.32 0.36 11.27
CA LYS A 33 12.99 1.69 10.73
C LYS A 33 12.77 1.56 9.23
N SER A 34 11.63 2.06 8.77
CA SER A 34 11.28 2.12 7.35
C SER A 34 10.49 3.40 7.09
N TYR A 35 9.80 3.47 5.95
CA TYR A 35 8.95 4.58 5.49
C TYR A 35 7.81 4.95 6.46
N ARG A 36 7.70 4.31 7.64
CA ARG A 36 6.71 4.61 8.66
C ARG A 36 7.27 4.35 10.05
N GLY A 37 6.89 5.19 11.01
CA GLY A 37 7.11 4.93 12.43
C GLY A 37 6.29 3.74 12.96
N ARG A 38 6.56 3.34 14.21
CA ARG A 38 5.93 2.18 14.87
C ARG A 38 4.40 2.32 14.88
N HIS A 39 3.68 1.28 14.44
CA HIS A 39 2.22 1.23 14.44
C HIS A 39 1.71 -0.11 15.01
N LYS A 40 0.67 -0.07 15.85
CA LYS A 40 0.17 -1.27 16.56
C LYS A 40 -0.34 -2.39 15.63
N TYR A 41 -0.82 -2.04 14.43
CA TYR A 41 -1.30 -3.01 13.43
C TYR A 41 -0.23 -3.50 12.46
N LEU A 42 0.98 -2.93 12.49
CA LEU A 42 2.03 -3.31 11.54
C LEU A 42 2.48 -4.78 11.68
N PRO A 43 2.65 -5.36 12.90
CA PRO A 43 3.00 -6.77 13.03
C PRO A 43 1.94 -7.69 12.43
N TRP A 44 0.66 -7.42 12.70
CA TRP A 44 -0.46 -8.19 12.15
C TRP A 44 -0.54 -8.11 10.64
N HIS A 45 -0.31 -6.92 10.08
CA HIS A 45 -0.23 -6.72 8.64
C HIS A 45 0.86 -7.57 7.99
N VAL A 46 2.07 -7.55 8.56
CA VAL A 46 3.21 -8.33 8.06
C VAL A 46 2.97 -9.83 8.20
N LEU A 47 2.49 -10.31 9.35
CA LEU A 47 2.22 -11.72 9.58
C LEU A 47 1.15 -12.26 8.63
N ALA A 48 0.08 -11.50 8.41
CA ALA A 48 -0.98 -11.88 7.48
C ALA A 48 -0.46 -11.96 6.03
N GLY A 49 0.32 -10.96 5.60
CA GLY A 49 0.91 -10.95 4.25
C GLY A 49 1.88 -12.11 4.03
N ILE A 50 2.74 -12.41 5.01
CA ILE A 50 3.63 -13.59 4.96
C ILE A 50 2.81 -14.88 4.88
N THR A 51 1.75 -14.99 5.68
CA THR A 51 0.89 -16.18 5.69
C THR A 51 0.25 -16.42 4.32
N GLU A 52 -0.30 -15.37 3.69
CA GLU A 52 -0.85 -15.47 2.33
C GLU A 52 0.20 -15.92 1.32
N LEU A 53 1.38 -15.30 1.33
CA LEU A 53 2.46 -15.63 0.40
C LEU A 53 2.96 -17.07 0.60
N VAL A 54 3.13 -17.51 1.85
CA VAL A 54 3.55 -18.89 2.17
C VAL A 54 2.52 -19.90 1.67
N LEU A 55 1.23 -19.66 1.92
CA LEU A 55 0.16 -20.55 1.45
C LEU A 55 0.16 -20.63 -0.08
N TYR A 56 0.27 -19.49 -0.76
CA TYR A 56 0.27 -19.43 -2.21
C TYR A 56 1.52 -20.10 -2.82
N PHE A 57 2.72 -19.74 -2.35
CA PHE A 57 3.96 -20.29 -2.90
C PHE A 57 4.21 -21.76 -2.53
N SER A 58 3.58 -22.26 -1.47
CA SER A 58 3.58 -23.69 -1.10
C SER A 58 2.52 -24.50 -1.84
N ASN A 59 1.87 -23.94 -2.87
CA ASN A 59 0.86 -24.59 -3.72
C ASN A 59 -0.37 -25.10 -2.96
N PHE A 60 -0.77 -24.45 -1.87
CA PHE A 60 -2.08 -24.71 -1.28
C PHE A 60 -3.19 -24.07 -2.13
N ASN A 61 -4.37 -24.69 -2.16
CA ASN A 61 -5.58 -24.06 -2.69
C ASN A 61 -5.95 -22.82 -1.85
N CYS A 62 -6.89 -22.00 -2.35
CA CYS A 62 -7.43 -20.90 -1.57
C CYS A 62 -8.22 -21.45 -0.36
N THR A 63 -7.58 -21.46 0.81
CA THR A 63 -8.18 -21.96 2.06
C THR A 63 -8.88 -20.84 2.82
N LEU A 64 -9.70 -21.21 3.81
CA LEU A 64 -10.27 -20.23 4.75
C LEU A 64 -9.19 -19.43 5.47
N LEU A 65 -8.03 -20.04 5.75
CA LEU A 65 -6.89 -19.35 6.34
C LEU A 65 -6.35 -18.27 5.39
N ALA A 66 -6.28 -18.53 4.08
CA ALA A 66 -5.88 -17.53 3.09
C ALA A 66 -6.88 -16.35 3.03
N VAL A 67 -8.18 -16.63 3.10
CA VAL A 67 -9.23 -15.60 3.17
C VAL A 67 -9.06 -14.73 4.43
N VAL A 68 -8.92 -15.36 5.60
CA VAL A 68 -8.73 -14.65 6.87
C VAL A 68 -7.45 -13.80 6.83
N ALA A 69 -6.35 -14.35 6.33
CA ALA A 69 -5.10 -13.64 6.19
C ALA A 69 -5.24 -12.43 5.24
N CYS A 70 -5.87 -12.59 4.07
CA CYS A 70 -6.15 -11.48 3.15
C CYS A 70 -6.99 -10.38 3.80
N TYR A 71 -8.03 -10.74 4.55
CA TYR A 71 -8.86 -9.78 5.27
C TYR A 71 -8.08 -9.05 6.36
N VAL A 72 -7.32 -9.77 7.19
CA VAL A 72 -6.48 -9.15 8.23
C VAL A 72 -5.45 -8.22 7.59
N HIS A 73 -4.77 -8.65 6.53
CA HIS A 73 -3.81 -7.82 5.80
C HIS A 73 -4.47 -6.56 5.25
N SER A 74 -5.63 -6.71 4.59
CA SER A 74 -6.36 -5.61 3.96
C SER A 74 -6.90 -4.61 4.98
N LEU A 75 -7.54 -5.08 6.05
CA LEU A 75 -8.10 -4.22 7.11
C LEU A 75 -7.01 -3.49 7.91
N THR A 76 -5.90 -4.18 8.22
CA THR A 76 -4.75 -3.54 8.87
C THR A 76 -4.10 -2.51 7.94
N SER A 77 -4.08 -2.75 6.63
CA SER A 77 -3.64 -1.77 5.61
C SER A 77 -4.51 -0.51 5.63
N LEU A 78 -5.85 -0.64 5.65
CA LEU A 78 -6.75 0.52 5.75
C LEU A 78 -6.45 1.35 7.00
N SER A 79 -6.25 0.68 8.14
CA SER A 79 -5.92 1.32 9.42
C SER A 79 -4.55 2.01 9.39
N LEU A 80 -3.57 1.41 8.72
CA LEU A 80 -2.27 2.03 8.47
C LEU A 80 -2.47 3.27 7.59
N VAL A 81 -3.11 3.15 6.45
CA VAL A 81 -3.17 4.23 5.45
C VAL A 81 -3.95 5.45 5.93
N LYS A 82 -4.93 5.27 6.83
CA LYS A 82 -5.72 6.34 7.45
C LYS A 82 -4.88 7.54 7.92
N ARG A 83 -3.73 7.25 8.55
CA ARG A 83 -2.80 8.27 9.08
C ARG A 83 -1.48 8.34 8.33
N LEU A 84 -1.47 7.89 7.07
CA LEU A 84 -0.26 7.94 6.26
C LEU A 84 0.19 9.41 6.10
N PRO A 85 1.41 9.75 6.55
CA PRO A 85 1.96 11.10 6.43
C PRO A 85 2.73 11.30 5.11
N ASN A 86 3.21 10.22 4.49
CA ASN A 86 3.96 10.26 3.23
C ASN A 86 3.04 10.43 2.03
N GLY A 87 3.58 11.04 0.97
CA GLY A 87 2.86 11.26 -0.28
C GLY A 87 1.85 12.41 -0.20
N TYR A 88 0.92 12.41 -1.14
CA TYR A 88 -0.18 13.35 -1.20
C TYR A 88 -1.49 12.63 -0.81
N PRO A 89 -2.00 12.83 0.42
CA PRO A 89 -3.07 12.01 0.99
C PRO A 89 -4.31 11.81 0.11
N PRO A 90 -4.83 12.82 -0.62
CA PRO A 90 -5.99 12.64 -1.50
C PRO A 90 -5.78 11.67 -2.66
N HIS A 91 -4.54 11.43 -3.11
CA HIS A 91 -4.23 10.45 -4.16
C HIS A 91 -3.67 9.16 -3.59
N THR A 92 -2.73 9.26 -2.64
CA THR A 92 -2.01 8.11 -2.10
C THR A 92 -2.92 7.20 -1.26
N ARG A 93 -3.83 7.75 -0.44
CA ARG A 93 -4.67 6.92 0.44
C ARG A 93 -5.70 6.12 -0.35
N PRO A 94 -6.47 6.72 -1.29
CA PRO A 94 -7.40 5.94 -2.10
C PRO A 94 -6.71 4.87 -2.94
N ALA A 95 -5.49 5.13 -3.44
CA ALA A 95 -4.69 4.14 -4.17
C ALA A 95 -4.45 2.86 -3.34
N TYR A 96 -4.05 2.99 -2.07
CA TYR A 96 -3.94 1.84 -1.17
C TYR A 96 -5.29 1.22 -0.83
N GLN A 97 -6.27 2.04 -0.44
CA GLN A 97 -7.56 1.58 0.06
C GLN A 97 -8.33 0.82 -1.02
N GLY A 98 -8.36 1.33 -2.25
CA GLY A 98 -8.99 0.68 -3.39
C GLY A 98 -8.37 -0.69 -3.70
N GLY A 99 -7.05 -0.80 -3.68
CA GLY A 99 -6.36 -2.08 -3.88
C GLY A 99 -6.69 -3.11 -2.79
N ASN A 100 -6.78 -2.69 -1.53
CA ASN A 100 -7.14 -3.60 -0.44
C ASN A 100 -8.62 -4.04 -0.49
N LEU A 101 -9.53 -3.16 -0.91
CA LEU A 101 -10.93 -3.54 -1.14
C LEU A 101 -11.07 -4.52 -2.32
N LEU A 102 -10.35 -4.29 -3.41
CA LEU A 102 -10.33 -5.19 -4.55
C LEU A 102 -9.87 -6.59 -4.15
N ARG A 103 -8.78 -6.69 -3.37
CA ARG A 103 -8.25 -7.97 -2.88
C ARG A 103 -9.23 -8.73 -2.00
N MET A 104 -9.93 -8.03 -1.09
CA MET A 104 -10.97 -8.66 -0.25
C MET A 104 -12.07 -9.30 -1.10
N TYR A 105 -12.44 -8.67 -2.22
CA TYR A 105 -13.39 -9.27 -3.16
C TYR A 105 -12.77 -10.46 -3.92
N GLN A 106 -11.56 -10.28 -4.49
CA GLN A 106 -10.90 -11.31 -5.28
C GLN A 106 -10.62 -12.59 -4.48
N ILE A 107 -10.22 -12.49 -3.20
CA ILE A 107 -9.96 -13.68 -2.39
C ILE A 107 -11.24 -14.45 -2.05
N LEU A 108 -12.39 -13.77 -1.88
CA LEU A 108 -13.67 -14.43 -1.71
C LEU A 108 -14.10 -15.16 -2.98
N GLN A 109 -13.91 -14.52 -4.14
CA GLN A 109 -14.16 -15.15 -5.42
C GLN A 109 -13.29 -16.40 -5.59
N ALA A 110 -11.98 -16.30 -5.32
CA ALA A 110 -11.04 -17.42 -5.37
C ALA A 110 -11.41 -18.55 -4.40
N TYR A 111 -11.90 -18.21 -3.20
CA TYR A 111 -12.37 -19.19 -2.23
C TYR A 111 -13.65 -19.90 -2.70
N ALA A 112 -14.57 -19.18 -3.34
CA ALA A 112 -15.80 -19.75 -3.85
C ALA A 112 -15.58 -20.61 -5.10
N SER A 113 -14.76 -20.14 -6.04
CA SER A 113 -14.47 -20.85 -7.31
C SER A 113 -13.46 -21.97 -7.15
N GLN A 114 -12.57 -21.87 -6.16
CA GLN A 114 -11.38 -22.74 -6.02
C GLN A 114 -10.51 -22.78 -7.29
N ASP A 115 -10.64 -21.77 -8.16
CA ASP A 115 -9.87 -21.63 -9.38
C ASP A 115 -8.47 -21.08 -9.07
N PRO A 116 -7.37 -21.77 -9.46
CA PRO A 116 -6.02 -21.26 -9.28
C PRO A 116 -5.78 -19.91 -9.97
N VAL A 117 -6.52 -19.58 -11.03
CA VAL A 117 -6.48 -18.27 -11.71
C VAL A 117 -7.00 -17.16 -10.81
N ASP A 118 -8.18 -17.36 -10.21
CA ASP A 118 -8.76 -16.39 -9.29
C ASP A 118 -7.89 -16.21 -8.03
N TYR A 119 -7.26 -17.29 -7.55
CA TYR A 119 -6.35 -17.19 -6.40
C TYR A 119 -5.06 -16.43 -6.73
N HIS A 120 -4.47 -16.68 -7.90
CA HIS A 120 -3.36 -15.87 -8.42
C HIS A 120 -3.73 -14.39 -8.47
N ASP A 121 -4.89 -14.04 -9.02
CA ASP A 121 -5.34 -12.65 -9.16
C ASP A 121 -5.59 -11.96 -7.82
N ALA A 122 -5.92 -12.70 -6.76
CA ALA A 122 -6.06 -12.17 -5.40
C ALA A 122 -4.71 -11.90 -4.71
N ILE A 123 -3.67 -12.68 -5.05
CA ILE A 123 -2.33 -12.60 -4.46
C ILE A 123 -1.48 -11.53 -5.16
N VAL A 124 -1.55 -11.49 -6.48
CA VAL A 124 -0.72 -10.60 -7.30
C VAL A 124 -0.68 -9.16 -6.81
N PRO A 125 -1.80 -8.51 -6.40
CA PRO A 125 -1.78 -7.14 -5.89
C PRO A 125 -0.96 -6.93 -4.59
N ILE A 126 -0.61 -7.97 -3.83
CA ILE A 126 0.34 -7.89 -2.70
C ILE A 126 1.71 -7.37 -3.17
N HIS A 127 2.14 -7.78 -4.36
CA HIS A 127 3.45 -7.43 -4.91
C HIS A 127 3.61 -5.94 -5.20
N SER A 128 2.53 -5.14 -5.16
CA SER A 128 2.58 -3.69 -5.22
C SER A 128 3.52 -3.09 -4.18
N PHE A 129 3.68 -3.73 -3.02
CA PHE A 129 4.69 -3.34 -2.03
C PHE A 129 6.12 -3.37 -2.60
N LEU A 130 6.49 -4.43 -3.33
CA LEU A 130 7.81 -4.57 -3.95
C LEU A 130 8.02 -3.50 -5.01
N TYR A 131 7.06 -3.38 -5.93
CA TYR A 131 7.13 -2.39 -7.01
C TYR A 131 7.19 -0.96 -6.45
N ALA A 132 6.46 -0.64 -5.38
CA ALA A 132 6.52 0.68 -4.75
C ALA A 132 7.93 0.99 -4.25
N ARG A 133 8.60 0.02 -3.62
CA ARG A 133 9.97 0.21 -3.13
C ARG A 133 10.97 0.41 -4.27
N ILE A 134 10.83 -0.35 -5.35
CA ILE A 134 11.68 -0.23 -6.53
C ILE A 134 11.48 1.15 -7.18
N ILE A 135 10.24 1.57 -7.42
CA ILE A 135 9.95 2.87 -8.04
C ILE A 135 10.43 4.02 -7.16
N ILE A 136 10.21 3.97 -5.84
CA ILE A 136 10.72 5.00 -4.92
C ILE A 136 12.24 5.09 -5.00
N PHE A 137 12.94 3.96 -5.04
CA PHE A 137 14.39 3.97 -5.18
C PHE A 137 14.82 4.59 -6.52
N LEU A 138 14.26 4.12 -7.64
CA LEU A 138 14.60 4.61 -8.99
C LEU A 138 14.32 6.12 -9.13
N PHE A 139 13.11 6.56 -8.81
CA PHE A 139 12.74 7.98 -8.88
C PHE A 139 13.47 8.82 -7.83
N GLY A 140 13.83 8.22 -6.68
CA GLY A 140 14.71 8.84 -5.70
C GLY A 140 16.12 9.12 -6.26
N THR A 141 16.64 8.24 -7.10
CA THR A 141 17.96 8.40 -7.75
C THR A 141 17.93 9.24 -9.03
N MET A 142 16.77 9.36 -9.68
CA MET A 142 16.59 10.12 -10.93
C MET A 142 15.90 11.48 -10.73
N GLY A 143 15.61 11.86 -9.48
CA GLY A 143 14.88 13.08 -9.18
C GLY A 143 15.63 14.35 -9.58
N PRO A 144 14.95 15.50 -9.63
CA PRO A 144 15.49 16.76 -10.15
C PRO A 144 16.60 17.39 -9.27
N SER A 145 16.93 16.78 -8.11
CA SER A 145 18.00 17.22 -7.22
C SER A 145 19.14 16.20 -7.17
N LEU A 146 20.37 16.68 -7.00
CA LEU A 146 21.53 15.84 -6.69
C LEU A 146 21.47 15.19 -5.29
N SER A 147 20.46 15.53 -4.47
CA SER A 147 20.27 14.95 -3.14
C SER A 147 19.27 13.79 -3.18
N PHE A 148 19.78 12.56 -3.04
CA PHE A 148 18.96 11.35 -2.89
C PHE A 148 17.93 11.50 -1.76
N SER A 149 18.35 12.03 -0.61
CA SER A 149 17.46 12.26 0.54
C SER A 149 16.31 13.21 0.20
N LYS A 150 16.57 14.29 -0.55
CA LYS A 150 15.51 15.21 -0.98
C LYS A 150 14.52 14.54 -1.93
N ASN A 151 15.04 13.78 -2.89
CA ASN A 151 14.22 13.12 -3.91
C ASN A 151 13.37 11.99 -3.32
N VAL A 152 13.96 11.09 -2.52
CA VAL A 152 13.28 9.91 -1.96
C VAL A 152 12.18 10.28 -0.96
N ASN A 153 12.30 11.43 -0.29
CA ASN A 153 11.26 11.97 0.60
C ASN A 153 10.24 12.85 -0.13
N SER A 154 10.32 12.98 -1.46
CA SER A 154 9.34 13.75 -2.24
C SER A 154 7.96 13.11 -2.15
N ARG A 155 6.94 13.93 -1.86
CA ARG A 155 5.53 13.50 -1.87
C ARG A 155 5.08 13.04 -3.25
N PHE A 156 5.62 13.68 -4.29
CA PHE A 156 5.32 13.35 -5.66
C PHE A 156 5.83 11.95 -5.99
N VAL A 157 7.12 11.69 -5.75
CA VAL A 157 7.74 10.36 -5.92
C VAL A 157 6.97 9.29 -5.16
N TYR A 158 6.61 9.57 -3.90
CA TYR A 158 5.85 8.62 -3.10
C TYR A 158 4.45 8.38 -3.68
N ALA A 159 3.70 9.43 -4.06
CA ALA A 159 2.35 9.29 -4.59
C ALA A 159 2.33 8.52 -5.91
N GLU A 160 3.25 8.84 -6.84
CA GLU A 160 3.41 8.14 -8.10
C GLU A 160 3.83 6.69 -7.91
N ALA A 161 4.78 6.43 -7.00
CA ALA A 161 5.22 5.07 -6.75
C ALA A 161 4.09 4.20 -6.19
N ILE A 162 3.25 4.71 -5.28
CA ILE A 162 2.13 3.93 -4.75
C ILE A 162 1.07 3.66 -5.82
N PHE A 163 0.71 4.66 -6.61
CA PHE A 163 -0.29 4.47 -7.67
C PHE A 163 0.24 3.58 -8.80
N GLY A 164 1.45 3.88 -9.30
CA GLY A 164 2.10 3.12 -10.37
C GLY A 164 2.41 1.69 -9.98
N SER A 165 2.89 1.44 -8.75
CA SER A 165 3.11 0.07 -8.27
C SER A 165 1.84 -0.76 -8.19
N ALA A 166 0.72 -0.16 -7.78
CA ALA A 166 -0.56 -0.84 -7.76
C ALA A 166 -1.02 -1.18 -9.19
N LEU A 167 -0.84 -0.27 -10.14
CA LEU A 167 -1.15 -0.53 -11.55
C LEU A 167 -0.29 -1.64 -12.16
N ILE A 168 1.02 -1.64 -11.92
CA ILE A 168 1.92 -2.70 -12.39
C ILE A 168 1.49 -4.05 -11.79
N SER A 169 1.26 -4.08 -10.48
CA SER A 169 0.85 -5.30 -9.79
C SER A 169 -0.48 -5.82 -10.34
N ILE A 170 -1.52 -4.99 -10.35
CA ILE A 170 -2.86 -5.39 -10.81
C ILE A 170 -2.88 -5.68 -12.32
N GLY A 171 -1.97 -5.07 -13.08
CA GLY A 171 -1.77 -5.39 -14.50
C GLY A 171 -1.25 -6.80 -14.75
N HIS A 172 -0.67 -7.46 -13.75
CA HIS A 172 -0.34 -8.88 -13.81
C HIS A 172 -1.52 -9.79 -13.45
N CYS A 173 -2.69 -9.26 -13.06
CA CYS A 173 -3.89 -10.09 -12.95
C CYS A 173 -4.30 -10.58 -14.35
N THR A 174 -4.87 -11.79 -14.41
CA THR A 174 -5.26 -12.41 -15.69
C THR A 174 -6.40 -11.69 -16.39
N LYS A 175 -7.27 -11.01 -15.64
CA LYS A 175 -8.43 -10.29 -16.15
C LYS A 175 -8.14 -8.79 -16.27
N PRO A 176 -8.17 -8.19 -17.48
CA PRO A 176 -7.99 -6.74 -17.66
C PRO A 176 -9.01 -5.89 -16.89
N SER A 177 -10.20 -6.45 -16.62
CA SER A 177 -11.23 -5.80 -15.81
C SER A 177 -10.77 -5.50 -14.37
N ALA A 178 -9.73 -6.17 -13.86
CA ALA A 178 -9.16 -5.87 -12.55
C ALA A 178 -8.57 -4.46 -12.47
N ILE A 179 -7.92 -3.98 -13.54
CA ILE A 179 -7.40 -2.60 -13.62
C ILE A 179 -8.56 -1.62 -13.59
N VAL A 180 -9.61 -1.87 -14.38
CA VAL A 180 -10.80 -1.00 -14.43
C VAL A 180 -11.49 -0.96 -13.07
N ALA A 181 -11.69 -2.12 -12.43
CA ALA A 181 -12.25 -2.22 -11.10
C ALA A 181 -11.41 -1.47 -10.05
N TYR A 182 -10.08 -1.61 -10.12
CA TYR A 182 -9.16 -0.87 -9.26
C TYR A 182 -9.31 0.64 -9.42
N LEU A 183 -9.27 1.16 -10.65
CA LEU A 183 -9.39 2.58 -10.92
C LEU A 183 -10.72 3.15 -10.44
N LEU A 184 -11.82 2.42 -10.67
CA LEU A 184 -13.14 2.78 -10.17
C LEU A 184 -13.19 2.79 -8.63
N LEU A 185 -12.57 1.80 -7.97
CA LEU A 185 -12.48 1.75 -6.51
C LEU A 185 -11.64 2.90 -5.96
N VAL A 186 -10.49 3.21 -6.54
CA VAL A 186 -9.65 4.36 -6.15
C VAL A 186 -10.45 5.65 -6.26
N HIS A 187 -11.15 5.85 -7.38
CA HIS A 187 -11.98 7.04 -7.57
C HIS A 187 -13.13 7.10 -6.55
N ALA A 188 -13.89 6.02 -6.39
CA ALA A 188 -15.00 5.94 -5.46
C ALA A 188 -14.57 6.20 -4.02
N VAL A 189 -13.49 5.54 -3.58
CA VAL A 189 -12.90 5.73 -2.25
C VAL A 189 -12.43 7.17 -2.07
N GLY A 190 -11.79 7.78 -3.07
CA GLY A 190 -11.39 9.18 -3.03
C GLY A 190 -12.58 10.13 -2.88
N LYS A 191 -13.66 9.89 -3.62
CA LYS A 191 -14.91 10.66 -3.50
C LYS A 191 -15.59 10.48 -2.15
N ILE A 192 -15.64 9.26 -1.62
CA ILE A 192 -16.19 8.98 -0.28
C ILE A 192 -15.34 9.66 0.80
N SER A 193 -14.02 9.55 0.71
CA SER A 193 -13.08 10.16 1.66
C SER A 193 -13.23 11.68 1.66
N THR A 194 -13.35 12.29 0.47
CA THR A 194 -13.53 13.74 0.33
C THR A 194 -14.88 14.23 0.82
N PHE A 195 -15.96 13.50 0.50
CA PHE A 195 -17.29 13.77 1.03
C PHE A 195 -17.32 13.68 2.56
N ALA A 196 -16.79 12.59 3.12
CA ALA A 196 -16.85 12.33 4.55
C ALA A 196 -15.99 13.33 5.35
N GLY A 197 -14.81 13.69 4.82
CA GLY A 197 -13.96 14.73 5.37
C GLY A 197 -14.64 16.11 5.37
N ARG A 198 -15.25 16.50 4.24
CA ARG A 198 -16.01 17.76 4.14
C ARG A 198 -17.15 17.82 5.14
N ARG A 199 -17.97 16.76 5.24
CA ARG A 199 -19.09 16.70 6.19
C ARG A 199 -18.64 16.77 7.64
N ALA A 200 -17.56 16.07 7.99
CA ALA A 200 -16.99 16.12 9.34
C ALA A 200 -16.50 17.54 9.68
N TRP A 201 -15.88 18.23 8.72
CA TRP A 201 -15.45 19.61 8.88
C TRP A 201 -16.63 20.58 9.04
N GLU A 202 -17.64 20.50 8.17
CA GLU A 202 -18.86 21.32 8.23
C GLU A 202 -19.58 21.22 9.58
N GLU A 203 -19.75 20.01 10.13
CA GLU A 203 -20.44 19.85 11.42
C GLU A 203 -19.63 20.43 12.59
N ARG A 204 -18.30 20.39 12.52
CA ARG A 204 -17.41 20.95 13.55
C ARG A 204 -17.34 22.48 13.53
N THR A 205 -17.45 23.09 12.35
CA THR A 205 -17.37 24.55 12.20
C THR A 205 -18.68 25.27 12.53
N LYS A 206 -19.79 24.54 12.69
CA LYS A 206 -21.06 25.09 13.20
C LYS A 206 -20.89 25.62 14.63
N LYS A 207 -21.74 26.59 14.99
CA LYS A 207 -21.88 27.09 16.36
C LYS A 207 -23.31 26.80 16.87
N PRO A 208 -23.49 25.91 17.87
CA PRO A 208 -22.47 25.08 18.52
C PRO A 208 -21.94 23.96 17.60
N PRO A 209 -20.70 23.47 17.82
CA PRO A 209 -20.15 22.34 17.09
C PRO A 209 -21.03 21.10 17.26
N ARG A 210 -21.27 20.38 16.18
CA ARG A 210 -22.06 19.14 16.19
C ARG A 210 -21.15 17.95 15.96
N GLU A 211 -21.45 16.85 16.64
CA GLU A 211 -20.77 15.61 16.34
C GLU A 211 -21.24 15.08 14.97
N PRO A 212 -20.32 14.56 14.14
CA PRO A 212 -20.70 13.99 12.86
C PRO A 212 -21.61 12.77 13.04
N GLY A 213 -22.53 12.56 12.08
CA GLY A 213 -23.48 11.45 12.11
C GLY A 213 -22.82 10.06 12.07
N LEU A 214 -23.61 9.01 12.38
CA LEU A 214 -23.13 7.62 12.50
C LEU A 214 -22.32 7.15 11.30
N LEU A 215 -22.79 7.45 10.08
CA LEU A 215 -22.12 7.08 8.83
C LEU A 215 -20.68 7.63 8.76
N ILE A 216 -20.50 8.91 9.12
CA ILE A 216 -19.19 9.58 9.08
C ILE A 216 -18.26 8.98 10.13
N ARG A 217 -18.78 8.62 11.32
CA ARG A 217 -18.00 7.90 12.34
C ARG A 217 -17.58 6.52 11.87
N ALA A 218 -18.48 5.79 11.20
CA ALA A 218 -18.18 4.46 10.65
C ALA A 218 -17.10 4.55 9.55
N LEU A 219 -17.24 5.47 8.60
CA LEU A 219 -16.24 5.70 7.54
C LEU A 219 -14.87 6.09 8.14
N ARG A 220 -14.87 6.90 9.19
CA ARG A 220 -13.65 7.25 9.93
C ARG A 220 -13.07 6.02 10.64
N PHE A 221 -13.90 5.21 11.29
CA PHE A 221 -13.46 4.01 12.01
C PHE A 221 -12.78 2.99 11.08
N VAL A 222 -13.41 2.70 9.94
CA VAL A 222 -12.91 1.77 8.92
C VAL A 222 -11.64 2.31 8.22
N GLY A 223 -11.40 3.62 8.30
CA GLY A 223 -10.15 4.24 7.88
C GLY A 223 -10.19 4.88 6.50
N PHE A 224 -11.37 5.18 5.97
CA PHE A 224 -11.55 5.89 4.69
C PHE A 224 -11.00 7.32 4.73
N PHE A 225 -11.07 7.97 5.89
CA PHE A 225 -10.53 9.31 6.11
C PHE A 225 -10.10 9.51 7.57
N GLU A 226 -9.38 10.60 7.84
CA GLU A 226 -9.07 11.06 9.20
C GLU A 226 -9.57 12.50 9.36
N ASP A 227 -10.06 12.81 10.55
CA ASP A 227 -10.34 14.19 10.96
C ASP A 227 -9.02 14.95 11.04
N ARG A 228 -8.81 15.84 10.09
CA ARG A 228 -7.71 16.79 10.08
C ARG A 228 -8.30 18.17 10.21
N LEU A 229 -7.77 18.97 11.14
CA LEU A 229 -8.06 20.41 11.24
C LEU A 229 -7.64 21.13 9.95
N ASP A 230 -6.61 20.58 9.31
CA ASP A 230 -5.94 20.95 8.07
C ASP A 230 -6.59 20.37 6.80
N TRP A 231 -7.88 20.00 6.81
CA TRP A 231 -8.55 19.53 5.57
C TRP A 231 -8.56 20.60 4.46
N ALA A 232 -8.43 21.88 4.84
CA ALA A 232 -8.31 23.03 3.95
C ALA A 232 -6.87 23.53 3.76
N ASP A 233 -5.93 23.11 4.62
CA ASP A 233 -4.55 23.58 4.57
C ASP A 233 -3.67 22.47 3.98
N GLU A 234 -3.05 22.74 2.84
CA GLU A 234 -1.98 21.92 2.23
C GLU A 234 -0.73 21.77 3.14
N ALA A 235 -0.77 22.37 4.32
CA ALA A 235 0.31 22.45 5.28
C ALA A 235 0.85 21.06 5.61
N MET A 236 2.18 20.98 5.54
CA MET A 236 2.88 19.72 5.56
C MET A 236 2.57 18.92 6.83
N ALA A 237 2.40 17.59 6.71
CA ALA A 237 2.70 16.74 7.86
C ALA A 237 4.14 17.09 8.30
N SER A 238 4.29 17.60 9.53
CA SER A 238 5.57 18.08 10.04
C SER A 238 6.65 17.03 9.84
N ALA A 239 7.83 17.43 9.35
CA ALA A 239 8.96 16.53 9.09
C ALA A 239 9.30 15.65 10.31
N ASP A 240 9.02 16.13 11.52
CA ASP A 240 9.18 15.39 12.79
C ASP A 240 8.30 14.13 12.94
N LYS A 241 7.25 13.96 12.13
CA LYS A 241 6.33 12.81 12.23
C LYS A 241 6.64 11.68 11.24
N THR A 242 7.63 11.87 10.36
CA THR A 242 8.05 10.91 9.34
C THR A 242 9.54 10.62 9.46
N PRO A 243 9.96 9.34 9.54
CA PRO A 243 11.37 9.01 9.44
C PRO A 243 11.90 9.55 8.11
N GLN A 244 12.87 10.47 8.14
CA GLN A 244 13.52 10.94 6.93
C GLN A 244 14.38 9.83 6.34
N ILE A 245 14.06 9.49 5.10
CA ILE A 245 14.74 8.45 4.34
C ILE A 245 15.93 9.10 3.61
N GLY A 246 16.91 8.32 3.21
CA GLY A 246 18.18 8.84 2.71
C GLY A 246 19.23 9.00 3.80
N ASN A 247 18.93 8.68 5.06
CA ASN A 247 19.88 8.75 6.17
C ASN A 247 20.04 7.40 6.91
N LEU A 248 19.41 6.34 6.40
CA LEU A 248 19.53 5.00 6.99
C LEU A 248 20.82 4.31 6.48
N PRO A 249 21.35 3.32 7.22
CA PRO A 249 22.58 2.62 6.83
C PRO A 249 22.61 2.11 5.38
N MET A 250 21.49 1.55 4.90
CA MET A 250 21.37 1.03 3.54
C MET A 250 21.13 2.09 2.46
N ASP A 251 20.86 3.34 2.84
CA ASP A 251 20.60 4.43 1.88
C ASP A 251 21.88 4.96 1.21
N LYS A 252 23.06 4.53 1.70
CA LYS A 252 24.35 4.82 1.07
C LYS A 252 24.38 4.44 -0.41
N LEU A 253 23.73 3.33 -0.78
CA LEU A 253 23.61 2.90 -2.17
C LEU A 253 22.85 3.94 -3.01
N GLY A 254 21.73 4.48 -2.51
CA GLY A 254 20.98 5.52 -3.22
C GLY A 254 21.80 6.80 -3.44
N HIS A 255 22.59 7.20 -2.44
CA HIS A 255 23.53 8.33 -2.58
C HIS A 255 24.62 8.08 -3.62
N GLN A 256 25.20 6.88 -3.65
CA GLN A 256 26.21 6.51 -4.64
C GLN A 256 25.60 6.52 -6.06
N TYR A 257 24.44 5.89 -6.24
CA TYR A 257 23.75 5.84 -7.53
C TYR A 257 23.36 7.22 -8.06
N THR A 258 22.90 8.13 -7.19
CA THR A 258 22.52 9.50 -7.60
C THR A 258 23.72 10.31 -8.12
N ARG A 259 24.95 9.94 -7.74
CA ARG A 259 26.18 10.60 -8.17
C ARG A 259 26.79 10.00 -9.44
N LEU A 260 26.34 8.81 -9.86
CA LEU A 260 26.81 8.19 -11.11
C LEU A 260 26.46 9.10 -12.29
N GLY A 261 27.48 9.57 -13.03
CA GLY A 261 27.32 10.48 -14.16
C GLY A 261 27.57 11.97 -13.85
N PHE A 262 27.94 12.31 -12.61
CA PHE A 262 28.36 13.66 -12.20
C PHE A 262 29.83 13.71 -11.71
N GLU A 263 30.54 12.59 -11.79
CA GLU A 263 32.01 12.46 -11.65
C GLU A 263 32.62 12.25 -13.04
#